data_AF-A0A2M8AIL8-F1
#
_entry.id   AF-A0A2M8AIL8-F1
#
_cell.length_a   1.000
_cell.length_b   1.000
_cell.length_c   1.000
_cell.angle_alpha   90.00
_cell.angle_beta   90.00
_cell.angle_gamma   90.00
#
_symmetry.space_group_name_H-M   'P 1'
#
loop_
_entity.id
_entity.type
_entity.pdbx_description
1 polymer ?
#
loop_
_entity_poly.entity_id
_entity_poly.type
_entity_poly.pdbx_seq_one_letter_code
_entity_poly.pdbx_strand_id
1 'polypeptide(L)'
;MNQWVNPRNNHHVLIYKDEKGNLKEVVVTFWTVVERKRTGESVYKLPIDGKEIVTTLHINDMFLLGLREEEIIWENPDYEILKEHLYRIQKLSSKFYEFRLNTEASIQNNFHPFYVRIQSFGEGKTGWDTFNPIKVKISVSGKIKRA
;
A
#
# COMPACT_ATOMS: atom_id res chain seq x y z
N MET A 1 16.73 -28.19 -3.50
CA MET A 1 17.07 -27.15 -2.50
C MET A 1 17.48 -25.91 -3.29
N ASN A 2 16.71 -24.83 -3.27
CA ASN A 2 17.07 -23.60 -4.01
C ASN A 2 18.22 -22.91 -3.28
N GLN A 3 19.43 -22.99 -3.85
CA GLN A 3 20.67 -22.43 -3.27
C GLN A 3 20.95 -20.98 -3.69
N TRP A 4 20.00 -20.31 -4.37
CA TRP A 4 20.17 -18.97 -4.91
C TRP A 4 19.13 -18.02 -4.33
N VAL A 5 19.58 -16.84 -3.89
CA VAL A 5 18.72 -15.78 -3.37
C VAL A 5 18.09 -15.05 -4.57
N ASN A 6 16.78 -14.81 -4.56
CA ASN A 6 16.12 -14.02 -5.62
C ASN A 6 16.31 -12.52 -5.35
N PRO A 7 17.11 -11.79 -6.15
CA PRO A 7 17.39 -10.38 -5.89
C PRO A 7 16.25 -9.43 -6.28
N ARG A 8 15.19 -9.94 -6.90
CA ARG A 8 14.07 -9.14 -7.43
C ARG A 8 12.90 -9.00 -6.45
N ASN A 9 13.06 -9.42 -5.19
CA ASN A 9 12.02 -9.22 -4.18
C ASN A 9 12.03 -7.76 -3.69
N ASN A 10 10.97 -7.05 -4.03
CA ASN A 10 10.69 -5.72 -3.50
C ASN A 10 10.40 -5.84 -2.00
N HIS A 11 11.06 -5.03 -1.18
CA HIS A 11 10.74 -4.92 0.24
C HIS A 11 9.51 -4.05 0.44
N HIS A 12 9.47 -2.89 -0.21
CA HIS A 12 8.35 -1.96 -0.16
C HIS A 12 8.33 -1.03 -1.37
N VAL A 13 7.19 -0.40 -1.60
CA VAL A 13 7.10 0.81 -2.42
C VAL A 13 6.93 1.99 -1.47
N LEU A 14 7.69 3.05 -1.66
CA LEU A 14 7.54 4.30 -0.93
C LEU A 14 6.84 5.30 -1.85
N ILE A 15 5.67 5.80 -1.46
CA ILE A 15 4.98 6.89 -2.14
C ILE A 15 5.31 8.19 -1.40
N TYR A 16 5.72 9.21 -2.15
CA TYR A 16 6.15 10.48 -1.61
C TYR A 16 5.72 11.64 -2.51
N LYS A 17 5.72 12.86 -1.97
CA LYS A 17 5.56 14.10 -2.75
C LYS A 17 6.93 14.68 -3.07
N ASP A 18 7.09 15.16 -4.30
CA ASP A 18 8.23 15.98 -4.69
C ASP A 18 8.05 17.44 -4.24
N GLU A 19 9.04 18.30 -4.53
CA GLU A 19 8.97 19.73 -4.18
C GLU A 19 7.81 20.49 -4.82
N LYS A 20 7.28 20.00 -5.93
CA LYS A 20 6.13 20.58 -6.64
C LYS A 20 4.80 20.03 -6.13
N GLY A 21 4.82 19.11 -5.17
CA GLY A 21 3.64 18.45 -4.62
C GLY A 21 3.13 17.26 -5.44
N ASN A 22 3.86 16.82 -6.48
CA ASN A 22 3.44 15.68 -7.29
C ASN A 22 3.72 14.37 -6.55
N LEU A 23 2.77 13.43 -6.61
CA LEU A 23 2.98 12.07 -6.13
C LEU A 23 3.97 11.32 -7.04
N LYS A 24 4.97 10.71 -6.41
CA LYS A 24 5.94 9.82 -7.01
C LYS A 24 6.09 8.56 -6.17
N GLU A 25 6.69 7.53 -6.76
CA GLU A 25 7.07 6.30 -6.07
C GLU A 25 8.56 6.01 -6.22
N VAL A 26 9.08 5.26 -5.26
CA VAL A 26 10.32 4.50 -5.41
C VAL A 26 10.09 3.07 -4.94
N VAL A 27 10.45 2.11 -5.78
CA VAL A 27 10.44 0.69 -5.44
C VAL A 27 11.77 0.35 -4.75
N VAL A 28 11.70 -0.11 -3.51
CA VAL A 28 12.88 -0.43 -2.70
C VAL A 28 13.02 -1.94 -2.60
N THR A 29 14.15 -2.48 -3.04
CA THR A 29 14.44 -3.91 -2.96
C THR A 29 14.85 -4.33 -1.55
N PHE A 30 14.74 -5.63 -1.25
CA PHE A 30 15.29 -6.19 -0.01
C PHE A 30 16.79 -5.87 0.18
N TRP A 31 17.59 -6.00 -0.88
CA TRP A 31 19.03 -5.71 -0.83
C TRP A 31 19.35 -4.25 -0.54
N THR A 32 18.56 -3.32 -1.10
CA THR A 32 18.69 -1.90 -0.78
C THR A 32 18.46 -1.64 0.71
N VAL A 33 17.49 -2.33 1.32
CA VAL A 33 17.22 -2.21 2.77
C VAL A 33 18.36 -2.82 3.61
N VAL A 34 18.88 -3.98 3.21
CA VAL A 34 20.04 -4.61 3.87
C VAL A 34 21.24 -3.67 3.87
N GLU A 35 21.55 -3.08 2.71
CA GLU A 35 22.68 -2.16 2.58
C GLU A 35 22.47 -0.91 3.44
N ARG A 36 21.28 -0.31 3.43
CA ARG A 36 20.94 0.81 4.32
C ARG A 36 21.16 0.47 5.79
N LYS A 37 20.70 -0.71 6.24
CA LYS A 37 20.93 -1.16 7.62
C LYS A 37 22.41 -1.33 7.94
N ARG A 38 23.19 -1.87 7.00
CA ARG A 38 24.64 -2.07 7.14
C ARG A 38 25.41 -0.74 7.24
N THR A 39 24.96 0.30 6.54
CA THR A 39 25.59 1.63 6.52
C THR A 39 24.99 2.60 7.55
N GLY A 40 24.01 2.16 8.36
CA GLY A 40 23.36 3.01 9.37
C GLY A 40 22.29 3.95 8.82
N GLU A 41 21.85 3.77 7.58
CA GLU A 41 20.77 4.54 6.97
C GLU A 41 19.37 4.03 7.36
N SER A 42 18.38 4.93 7.30
CA SER A 42 16.97 4.57 7.49
C SER A 42 16.46 3.64 6.38
N VAL A 43 15.64 2.65 6.77
CA VAL A 43 14.93 1.76 5.82
C VAL A 43 14.03 2.55 4.89
N TYR A 44 13.25 3.46 5.48
CA TYR A 44 12.34 4.35 4.78
C TYR A 44 13.05 5.70 4.63
N LYS A 45 13.54 5.96 3.42
CA LYS A 45 14.36 7.12 3.09
C LYS A 45 13.80 7.76 1.82
N LEU A 46 13.56 9.06 1.88
CA LEU A 46 13.19 9.84 0.71
C LEU A 46 14.32 9.81 -0.33
N PRO A 47 14.00 9.75 -1.63
CA PRO A 47 14.98 10.02 -2.67
C PRO A 47 15.38 11.51 -2.65
N ILE A 48 16.41 11.86 -3.43
CA ILE A 48 17.00 13.21 -3.45
C ILE A 48 15.96 14.29 -3.82
N ASP A 49 14.99 13.96 -4.65
CA ASP A 49 13.92 14.86 -5.09
C ASP A 49 12.64 14.78 -4.24
N GLY A 50 12.66 14.00 -3.15
CA GLY A 50 11.52 13.77 -2.29
C GLY A 50 11.44 14.77 -1.13
N LYS A 51 10.25 15.34 -0.93
CA LYS A 51 9.94 16.31 0.12
C LYS A 51 9.27 15.67 1.34
N GLU A 52 8.26 14.83 1.09
CA GLU A 52 7.39 14.29 2.13
C GLU A 52 7.03 12.83 1.82
N ILE A 53 7.19 11.94 2.79
CA ILE A 53 6.68 10.57 2.67
C ILE A 53 5.17 10.59 2.87
N VAL A 54 4.42 10.10 1.88
CA VAL A 54 2.96 9.97 1.96
C VAL A 54 2.59 8.64 2.61
N THR A 55 3.11 7.54 2.09
CA THR A 55 2.88 6.21 2.66
C THR A 55 3.91 5.21 2.18
N THR A 56 3.94 4.05 2.84
CA THR A 56 4.69 2.88 2.38
C THR A 56 3.72 1.75 2.06
N LEU A 57 4.04 0.98 1.04
CA LEU A 57 3.29 -0.20 0.63
C LEU A 57 4.16 -1.44 0.87
N HIS A 58 3.67 -2.35 1.68
CA HIS A 58 4.20 -3.70 1.87
C HIS A 58 3.12 -4.72 1.52
N ILE A 59 3.55 -5.93 1.17
CA ILE A 59 2.63 -7.05 1.05
C ILE A 59 1.92 -7.27 2.39
N ASN A 60 0.60 -7.49 2.33
CA ASN A 60 -0.33 -7.58 3.44
C ASN A 60 -0.59 -6.30 4.24
N ASP A 61 -0.06 -5.14 3.82
CA ASP A 61 -0.57 -3.87 4.36
C ASP A 61 -2.06 -3.75 4.04
N MET A 62 -2.83 -3.24 5.01
CA MET A 62 -4.27 -3.09 4.92
C MET A 62 -4.64 -1.65 4.56
N PHE A 63 -5.59 -1.50 3.65
CA PHE A 63 -6.10 -0.21 3.17
C PHE A 63 -7.61 -0.24 3.09
N LEU A 64 -8.24 0.87 3.43
CA LEU A 64 -9.61 1.16 3.01
C LEU A 64 -9.55 1.84 1.64
N LEU A 65 -10.32 1.35 0.67
CA LEU A 65 -10.38 1.90 -0.69
C LEU A 65 -11.80 2.40 -1.01
N GLY A 66 -11.91 3.56 -1.64
CA GLY A 66 -13.18 4.12 -2.12
C GLY A 66 -14.02 4.81 -1.06
N LEU A 67 -13.47 5.05 0.13
CA LEU A 67 -14.08 5.85 1.19
C LEU A 67 -13.31 7.15 1.35
N ARG A 68 -13.99 8.23 1.72
CA ARG A 68 -13.37 9.46 2.20
C ARG A 68 -13.09 9.35 3.70
N GLU A 69 -12.02 9.99 4.17
CA GLU A 69 -11.64 9.88 5.58
C GLU A 69 -12.71 10.49 6.49
N GLU A 70 -13.37 11.56 6.03
CA GLU A 70 -14.48 12.22 6.72
C GLU A 70 -15.73 11.36 6.86
N GLU A 71 -15.88 10.30 6.06
CA GLU A 71 -17.01 9.37 6.11
C GLU A 71 -16.83 8.30 7.20
N ILE A 72 -15.63 8.18 7.77
CA ILE A 72 -15.29 7.14 8.74
C ILE A 72 -15.34 7.72 10.17
N ILE A 73 -16.28 7.21 10.97
CA ILE A 73 -16.38 7.52 12.40
C ILE A 73 -15.45 6.57 13.17
N TRP A 74 -14.21 6.98 13.42
CA TRP A 74 -13.19 6.10 14.02
C TRP A 74 -13.47 5.67 15.46
N GLU A 75 -14.22 6.48 16.21
CA GLU A 75 -14.62 6.20 17.60
C GLU A 75 -15.66 5.09 17.67
N ASN A 76 -16.52 4.99 16.64
CA ASN A 76 -17.55 3.96 16.50
C ASN A 76 -17.73 3.57 15.03
N PRO A 77 -16.76 2.82 14.46
CA PRO A 77 -16.75 2.54 13.03
C PRO A 77 -17.84 1.54 12.65
N ASP A 78 -18.48 1.78 11.50
CA ASP A 78 -19.41 0.83 10.89
C ASP A 78 -18.63 -0.29 10.18
N TYR A 79 -18.47 -1.42 10.87
CA TYR A 79 -17.73 -2.57 10.34
C TYR A 79 -18.41 -3.24 9.14
N GLU A 80 -19.72 -3.09 8.97
CA GLU A 80 -20.44 -3.63 7.81
C GLU A 80 -20.08 -2.87 6.54
N ILE A 81 -19.83 -1.56 6.65
CA ILE A 81 -19.29 -0.75 5.55
C ILE A 81 -17.79 -1.01 5.39
N LEU A 82 -17.02 -0.92 6.48
CA LEU A 82 -15.55 -1.02 6.39
C LEU A 82 -15.09 -2.34 5.76
N LYS A 83 -15.75 -3.47 6.04
CA LYS A 83 -15.34 -4.77 5.49
C LYS A 83 -15.41 -4.83 3.95
N GLU A 84 -16.38 -4.14 3.34
CA GLU A 84 -16.56 -4.10 1.88
C GLU A 84 -15.50 -3.22 1.19
N HIS A 85 -14.90 -2.33 1.97
CA HIS A 85 -13.87 -1.40 1.53
C HIS A 85 -12.47 -1.79 2.00
N LEU A 86 -12.30 -2.90 2.72
CA LEU A 86 -11.04 -3.29 3.33
C LEU A 86 -10.26 -4.26 2.44
N TYR A 87 -9.12 -3.79 1.95
CA TYR A 87 -8.24 -4.53 1.05
C TYR A 87 -6.86 -4.73 1.66
N ARG A 88 -6.24 -5.86 1.36
CA ARG A 88 -4.82 -6.13 1.61
C ARG A 88 -4.04 -5.99 0.32
N ILE A 89 -2.80 -5.56 0.43
CA ILE A 89 -1.87 -5.59 -0.70
C ILE A 89 -1.42 -7.04 -0.96
N GLN A 90 -1.59 -7.51 -2.18
CA GLN A 90 -1.17 -8.85 -2.61
C GLN A 90 0.13 -8.83 -3.41
N LYS A 91 0.30 -7.87 -4.33
CA LYS A 91 1.52 -7.71 -5.15
C LYS A 91 1.90 -6.25 -5.31
N LEU A 92 3.20 -6.01 -5.42
CA LEU A 92 3.79 -4.67 -5.59
C LEU A 92 4.89 -4.67 -6.66
N SER A 93 4.73 -3.77 -7.62
CA SER A 93 5.76 -3.34 -8.55
C SER A 93 5.60 -1.85 -8.83
N SER A 94 6.45 -1.29 -9.67
CA SER A 94 6.38 0.12 -10.08
C SER A 94 5.03 0.41 -10.75
N LYS A 95 4.28 1.37 -10.19
CA LYS A 95 2.93 1.77 -10.62
C LYS A 95 2.03 0.57 -10.91
N PHE A 96 2.12 -0.45 -10.07
CA PHE A 96 1.33 -1.67 -10.21
C PHE A 96 1.13 -2.27 -8.83
N TYR A 97 0.05 -1.83 -8.19
CA TYR A 97 -0.31 -2.24 -6.83
C TYR A 97 -1.58 -3.07 -6.92
N GLU A 98 -1.48 -4.36 -6.59
CA GLU A 98 -2.61 -5.27 -6.58
C GLU A 98 -3.17 -5.39 -5.17
N PHE A 99 -4.39 -4.90 -4.99
CA PHE A 99 -5.17 -4.99 -3.78
C PHE A 99 -6.19 -6.12 -3.92
N ARG A 100 -6.42 -6.84 -2.83
CA ARG A 100 -7.45 -7.86 -2.73
C ARG A 100 -8.31 -7.63 -1.51
N LEU A 101 -9.61 -7.81 -1.65
CA LEU A 101 -10.55 -7.73 -0.53
C LEU A 101 -10.09 -8.66 0.59
N ASN A 102 -10.13 -8.18 1.84
CA ASN A 102 -9.55 -8.90 2.97
C ASN A 102 -10.16 -10.30 3.18
N THR A 103 -11.45 -10.45 2.86
CA THR A 103 -12.20 -11.70 2.96
C THR A 103 -11.98 -12.65 1.77
N GLU A 104 -11.35 -12.18 0.70
CA GLU A 104 -11.12 -12.99 -0.50
C GLU A 104 -9.87 -13.88 -0.35
N ALA A 105 -10.12 -15.19 -0.30
CA ALA A 105 -9.09 -16.22 -0.23
C ALA A 105 -8.59 -16.65 -1.62
N SER A 106 -9.44 -16.60 -2.64
CA SER A 106 -9.10 -16.99 -4.01
C SER A 106 -8.08 -16.05 -4.62
N ILE A 107 -7.13 -16.62 -5.36
CA ILE A 107 -6.18 -15.86 -6.18
C ILE A 107 -6.62 -15.61 -7.62
N GLN A 108 -7.78 -16.12 -7.99
CA GLN A 108 -8.28 -16.11 -9.36
C GLN A 108 -9.32 -15.00 -9.59
N ASN A 109 -9.99 -14.53 -8.52
CA ASN A 109 -11.00 -13.48 -8.60
C ASN A 109 -10.34 -12.11 -8.81
N ASN A 110 -9.96 -11.82 -10.06
CA ASN A 110 -9.31 -10.57 -10.47
C ASN A 110 -10.30 -9.58 -11.08
N PHE A 111 -11.42 -9.36 -10.39
CA PHE A 111 -12.45 -8.40 -10.76
C PHE A 111 -13.03 -7.73 -9.50
N HIS A 112 -13.61 -6.55 -9.67
CA HIS A 112 -14.26 -5.82 -8.58
C HIS A 112 -15.49 -6.60 -8.07
N PRO A 113 -15.78 -6.64 -6.75
CA PRO A 113 -15.08 -5.96 -5.65
C PRO A 113 -13.90 -6.76 -5.07
N PHE A 114 -13.66 -7.98 -5.52
CA PHE A 114 -12.64 -8.85 -4.91
C PHE A 114 -11.20 -8.38 -5.16
N TYR A 115 -11.00 -7.59 -6.21
CA TYR A 115 -9.68 -7.16 -6.67
C TYR A 115 -9.70 -5.74 -7.22
N VAL A 116 -8.69 -4.97 -6.84
CA VAL A 116 -8.42 -3.62 -7.35
C VAL A 116 -6.95 -3.53 -7.76
N ARG A 117 -6.70 -2.89 -8.90
CA ARG A 117 -5.34 -2.57 -9.34
C ARG A 117 -5.17 -1.08 -9.51
N ILE A 118 -4.20 -0.51 -8.82
CA ILE A 118 -3.81 0.90 -8.97
C ILE A 118 -2.54 0.97 -9.81
N GLN A 119 -2.58 1.81 -10.85
CA GLN A 119 -1.50 1.93 -11.85
C GLN A 119 -1.09 3.38 -12.17
N SER A 120 -1.73 4.36 -11.57
CA SER A 120 -1.39 5.77 -11.73
C SER A 120 -1.76 6.53 -10.48
N PHE A 121 -1.28 7.76 -10.34
CA PHE A 121 -1.63 8.58 -9.17
C PHE A 121 -2.88 9.43 -9.35
N GLY A 122 -3.35 9.71 -10.57
CA GLY A 122 -4.49 10.62 -10.79
C GLY A 122 -5.88 10.00 -10.57
N GLU A 123 -6.89 10.61 -11.18
CA GLU A 123 -8.33 10.28 -10.99
C GLU A 123 -8.90 9.31 -12.05
N GLY A 124 -8.06 8.64 -12.83
CA GLY A 124 -8.50 7.66 -13.83
C GLY A 124 -9.03 6.36 -13.22
N LYS A 125 -9.61 5.46 -14.03
CA LYS A 125 -10.21 4.18 -13.56
C LYS A 125 -9.31 3.31 -12.66
N THR A 126 -7.99 3.43 -12.79
CA THR A 126 -6.97 2.72 -12.00
C THR A 126 -6.07 3.69 -11.23
N GLY A 127 -6.60 4.86 -10.88
CA GLY A 127 -5.91 5.97 -10.27
C GLY A 127 -5.88 5.89 -8.74
N TRP A 128 -4.77 6.29 -8.13
CA TRP A 128 -4.64 6.38 -6.69
C TRP A 128 -5.69 7.32 -6.11
N ASP A 129 -5.83 8.52 -6.67
CA ASP A 129 -6.81 9.50 -6.18
C ASP A 129 -8.27 9.01 -6.33
N THR A 130 -8.56 8.18 -7.33
CA THR A 130 -9.89 7.55 -7.51
C THR A 130 -10.27 6.60 -6.39
N PHE A 131 -9.30 5.81 -5.91
CA PHE A 131 -9.55 4.82 -4.87
C PHE A 131 -9.31 5.36 -3.46
N ASN A 132 -8.84 6.61 -3.32
CA ASN A 132 -8.51 7.27 -2.05
C ASN A 132 -7.98 6.32 -0.95
N PRO A 133 -6.80 5.68 -1.13
CA PRO A 133 -6.36 4.61 -0.24
C PRO A 133 -6.00 5.15 1.15
N ILE A 134 -6.70 4.69 2.18
CA ILE A 134 -6.44 5.03 3.58
C ILE A 134 -5.78 3.83 4.26
N LYS A 135 -4.51 3.99 4.68
CA LYS A 135 -3.78 2.90 5.32
C LYS A 135 -4.29 2.65 6.74
N VAL A 136 -4.57 1.39 7.06
CA VAL A 136 -5.09 0.98 8.36
C VAL A 136 -4.30 -0.17 8.97
N LYS A 137 -4.42 -0.32 10.28
CA LYS A 137 -3.97 -1.47 11.06
C LYS A 137 -5.18 -2.17 11.65
N ILE A 138 -5.08 -3.50 11.70
CA ILE A 138 -6.10 -4.36 12.30
C ILE A 138 -5.47 -5.02 13.52
N SER A 139 -6.09 -4.83 14.67
CA SER A 139 -5.69 -5.52 15.90
C SER A 139 -6.12 -6.99 15.88
N VAL A 140 -5.55 -7.81 16.76
CA VAL A 140 -5.92 -9.22 16.92
C VAL A 140 -7.42 -9.44 17.22
N SER A 141 -8.10 -8.45 17.81
CA SER A 141 -9.54 -8.49 18.08
C SER A 141 -10.39 -7.93 16.94
N GLY A 142 -9.80 -7.65 15.76
CA GLY A 142 -10.50 -7.10 14.60
C GLY A 142 -10.72 -5.58 14.61
N LYS A 143 -10.28 -4.84 15.64
CA LYS A 143 -10.42 -3.38 15.65
C LYS A 143 -9.55 -2.75 14.56
N ILE A 144 -10.14 -1.89 13.75
CA ILE A 144 -9.49 -1.15 12.67
C ILE A 144 -9.11 0.24 13.18
N LYS A 145 -7.88 0.68 12.92
CA LYS A 145 -7.37 2.01 13.26
C LYS A 145 -6.46 2.52 12.14
N ARG A 146 -6.25 3.84 12.09
CA ARG A 146 -5.22 4.43 11.22
C ARG A 146 -3.83 3.87 11.54
N ALA A 147 -3.03 3.66 10.49
CA ALA A 147 -1.72 3.03 10.58
C ALA A 147 -0.62 3.96 11.12
#